data_AF-A0A7C4QIG4-F1
#
_entry.id   AF-A0A7C4QIG4-F1
#
_cell.length_a   1.000
_cell.length_b   1.000
_cell.length_c   1.000
_cell.angle_alpha   90.00
_cell.angle_beta   90.00
_cell.angle_gamma   90.00
#
_symmetry.space_group_name_H-M   'P 1'
#
loop_
_entity.id
_entity.type
_entity.pdbx_description
1 polymer ?
#
loop_
_entity_poly.entity_id
_entity_poly.type
_entity_poly.pdbx_seq_one_letter_code
_entity_poly.pdbx_strand_id
1 'polypeptide(L)'
;ATLRVDQRLIDNPSQLNTGLTRAEGDNSNVLRLIGARQDKLYDGGAFAFDDTYNAILSDVGVRIRQADRLSENQASIRAALENQRQQVSGVNIDEEVGLMILQQQAYTAAARVITFARENIQTLLDLAR
;
A
#
# COMPACT_ATOMS: atom_id res chain seq x y z
N ALA A 1 -7.21 -23.11 -14.36
CA ALA A 1 -6.94 -23.58 -15.74
C ALA A 1 -6.51 -22.38 -16.56
N THR A 2 -5.32 -22.40 -17.15
CA THR A 2 -4.80 -21.29 -17.95
C THR A 2 -5.27 -21.48 -19.38
N LEU A 3 -6.12 -20.59 -19.88
CA LEU A 3 -6.46 -20.56 -21.31
C LEU A 3 -5.22 -20.10 -22.08
N ARG A 4 -4.69 -20.94 -22.96
CA ARG A 4 -3.54 -20.64 -23.81
C ARG A 4 -3.79 -21.18 -25.22
N VAL A 5 -3.28 -20.48 -26.23
CA VAL A 5 -3.25 -20.98 -27.60
C VAL A 5 -2.36 -22.22 -27.69
N ASP A 6 -2.77 -23.22 -28.45
CA ASP A 6 -2.00 -24.44 -28.68
C ASP A 6 -0.63 -24.09 -29.31
N GLN A 7 0.45 -24.65 -28.76
CA GLN A 7 1.82 -24.36 -29.21
C GLN A 7 2.02 -24.68 -30.70
N ARG A 8 1.31 -25.67 -31.24
CA ARG A 8 1.40 -26.05 -32.66
C ARG A 8 0.94 -24.92 -33.59
N LEU A 9 -0.06 -24.14 -33.16
CA LEU A 9 -0.55 -22.98 -33.91
C LEU A 9 0.40 -21.77 -33.80
N ILE A 10 1.15 -21.67 -32.70
CA ILE A 10 2.16 -20.63 -32.50
C ILE A 10 3.37 -20.90 -33.40
N ASP A 11 3.85 -22.15 -33.41
CA ASP A 11 5.04 -22.54 -34.16
C ASP A 11 4.75 -22.60 -35.68
N ASN A 12 3.50 -22.93 -36.07
CA ASN A 12 3.09 -22.93 -37.47
C ASN A 12 1.66 -22.40 -37.68
N PRO A 13 1.50 -21.09 -37.92
CA PRO A 13 0.19 -20.47 -38.17
C PRO A 13 -0.55 -21.00 -39.41
N SER A 14 0.14 -21.63 -40.36
CA SER A 14 -0.48 -22.19 -41.58
C SER A 14 -1.37 -23.41 -41.28
N GLN A 15 -1.28 -23.96 -40.07
CA GLN A 15 -2.18 -25.03 -39.60
C GLN A 15 -3.61 -24.52 -39.32
N LEU A 16 -3.81 -23.20 -39.24
CA LEU A 16 -5.14 -22.60 -39.09
C LEU A 16 -5.83 -22.51 -40.45
N ASN A 17 -6.96 -23.19 -40.60
CA ASN A 17 -7.75 -23.09 -41.82
C ASN A 17 -8.54 -21.77 -41.88
N THR A 18 -8.02 -20.78 -42.60
CA THR A 18 -8.64 -19.45 -42.75
C THR A 18 -9.75 -19.38 -43.80
N GLY A 19 -9.80 -20.31 -44.75
CA GLY A 19 -10.69 -20.26 -45.92
C GLY A 19 -11.74 -21.37 -45.95
N LEU A 20 -12.85 -21.12 -46.64
CA LEU A 20 -13.84 -22.17 -46.96
C LEU A 20 -13.52 -22.86 -48.29
N THR A 21 -12.80 -22.16 -49.15
CA THR A 21 -12.41 -22.58 -50.48
C THR A 21 -10.89 -22.69 -50.57
N ARG A 22 -10.39 -23.21 -51.69
CA ARG A 22 -8.95 -23.24 -52.02
C ARG A 22 -8.52 -22.00 -52.82
N ALA A 23 -9.35 -20.97 -52.87
CA ALA A 23 -8.99 -19.73 -53.55
C ALA A 23 -7.88 -19.01 -52.78
N GLU A 24 -6.93 -18.44 -53.52
CA GLU A 24 -5.86 -17.65 -52.93
C GLU A 24 -6.44 -16.42 -52.21
N GLY A 25 -6.05 -16.20 -50.97
CA GLY A 25 -6.54 -15.10 -50.14
C GLY A 25 -7.90 -15.33 -49.44
N ASP A 26 -8.49 -16.52 -49.53
CA ASP A 26 -9.75 -16.80 -48.82
C ASP A 26 -9.58 -16.80 -47.29
N ASN A 27 -10.27 -15.86 -46.63
CA ASN A 27 -10.31 -15.68 -45.18
C ASN A 27 -11.73 -15.88 -44.59
N SER A 28 -12.63 -16.55 -45.32
CA SER A 28 -14.03 -16.72 -44.94
C SER A 28 -14.24 -17.35 -43.57
N ASN A 29 -13.42 -18.31 -43.14
CA ASN A 29 -13.54 -18.89 -41.79
C ASN A 29 -13.14 -17.90 -40.70
N VAL A 30 -12.16 -17.02 -40.97
CA VAL A 30 -11.78 -15.95 -40.03
C VAL A 30 -12.92 -14.96 -39.89
N LEU A 31 -13.55 -14.57 -41.00
CA LEU A 31 -14.75 -13.71 -40.96
C LEU A 31 -15.91 -14.37 -40.20
N ARG A 32 -16.14 -15.67 -40.39
CA ARG A 32 -17.14 -16.43 -39.63
C ARG A 32 -16.81 -16.50 -38.15
N LEU A 33 -15.54 -16.67 -37.77
CA LEU A 33 -15.12 -16.64 -36.38
C LEU A 33 -15.32 -15.27 -35.74
N ILE A 34 -15.01 -14.19 -36.47
CA ILE A 34 -15.28 -12.82 -36.03
C ILE A 34 -16.78 -12.59 -35.86
N GLY A 35 -17.60 -13.06 -36.81
CA GLY A 35 -19.06 -12.99 -36.70
C GLY A 35 -19.61 -13.78 -35.50
N ALA A 36 -19.08 -14.99 -35.26
CA ALA A 36 -19.47 -15.83 -34.13
C ALA A 36 -19.21 -15.18 -32.76
N ARG A 37 -18.31 -14.20 -32.66
CA ARG A 37 -18.12 -13.41 -31.43
C ARG A 37 -19.31 -12.50 -31.11
N GLN A 38 -20.05 -12.10 -32.15
CA GLN A 38 -21.23 -11.25 -32.08
C GLN A 38 -22.53 -12.07 -32.02
N ASP A 39 -22.47 -13.36 -32.38
CA ASP A 39 -23.61 -14.26 -32.28
C ASP A 39 -24.04 -14.42 -30.81
N LYS A 40 -25.34 -14.25 -30.57
CA LYS A 40 -25.92 -14.40 -29.24
C LYS A 40 -26.07 -15.88 -28.92
N LEU A 41 -24.99 -16.47 -28.40
CA LEU A 41 -24.91 -17.89 -28.07
C LEU A 41 -25.00 -18.17 -26.56
N TYR A 42 -24.95 -17.11 -25.74
CA TYR A 42 -24.94 -17.22 -24.28
C TYR A 42 -26.30 -16.86 -23.68
N ASP A 43 -26.62 -17.47 -22.55
CA ASP A 43 -27.85 -17.27 -21.77
C ASP A 43 -29.13 -17.38 -22.62
N GLY A 44 -29.33 -18.54 -23.25
CA GLY A 44 -30.50 -18.78 -24.10
C GLY A 44 -30.59 -17.91 -25.35
N GLY A 45 -29.51 -17.23 -25.74
CA GLY A 45 -29.45 -16.33 -26.88
C GLY A 45 -29.63 -14.85 -26.54
N ALA A 46 -29.45 -14.48 -25.28
CA ALA A 46 -29.50 -13.09 -24.83
C ALA A 46 -28.19 -12.33 -25.11
N PHE A 47 -27.03 -12.99 -24.94
CA PHE A 47 -25.72 -12.33 -24.96
C PHE A 47 -24.76 -12.92 -25.98
N ALA A 48 -23.96 -12.05 -26.59
CA ALA A 48 -22.83 -12.43 -27.40
C ALA A 48 -21.61 -12.80 -26.53
N PHE A 49 -20.60 -13.42 -27.16
CA PHE A 49 -19.34 -13.69 -26.48
C PHE A 49 -18.68 -12.39 -25.99
N ASP A 50 -18.68 -11.36 -26.84
CA ASP A 50 -18.05 -10.08 -26.52
C ASP A 50 -18.75 -9.37 -25.34
N ASP A 51 -20.08 -9.48 -25.22
CA ASP A 51 -20.83 -8.92 -24.09
C ASP A 51 -20.39 -9.56 -22.76
N THR A 52 -20.36 -10.90 -22.74
CA THR A 52 -19.96 -11.67 -21.56
C THR A 52 -18.51 -11.40 -21.18
N TYR A 53 -17.63 -11.35 -22.18
CA TYR A 53 -16.21 -11.06 -21.99
C TYR A 53 -15.99 -9.65 -21.42
N ASN A 54 -16.67 -8.64 -21.98
CA ASN A 54 -16.60 -7.26 -21.50
C ASN A 54 -17.17 -7.12 -20.09
N ALA A 55 -18.24 -7.85 -19.76
CA ALA A 55 -18.81 -7.86 -18.40
C ALA A 55 -17.81 -8.39 -17.37
N ILE A 56 -17.12 -9.50 -17.67
CA ILE A 56 -16.07 -10.06 -16.79
C ILE A 56 -14.92 -9.06 -16.63
N LEU A 57 -14.43 -8.48 -17.73
CA LEU A 57 -13.37 -7.47 -17.67
C LEU A 57 -13.78 -6.25 -16.83
N SER A 58 -15.03 -5.80 -16.99
CA SER A 58 -15.56 -4.67 -16.23
C SER A 58 -15.66 -4.99 -14.74
N ASP A 59 -16.16 -6.17 -14.35
CA ASP A 59 -16.24 -6.61 -12.96
C ASP A 59 -14.84 -6.68 -12.32
N VAL A 60 -13.87 -7.29 -13.01
CA VAL A 60 -12.48 -7.32 -12.54
C VAL A 60 -11.93 -5.90 -12.39
N GLY A 61 -12.16 -5.01 -13.36
CA GLY A 61 -11.74 -3.62 -13.30
C GLY A 61 -12.36 -2.85 -12.13
N VAL A 62 -13.65 -3.09 -11.83
CA VAL A 62 -14.33 -2.50 -10.66
C VAL A 62 -13.71 -3.01 -9.37
N ARG A 63 -13.45 -4.32 -9.25
CA ARG A 63 -12.84 -4.92 -8.06
C ARG A 63 -11.43 -4.39 -7.80
N ILE A 64 -10.63 -4.23 -8.85
CA ILE A 64 -9.28 -3.61 -8.74
C ILE A 64 -9.41 -2.19 -8.19
N ARG A 65 -10.24 -1.35 -8.82
CA ARG A 65 -10.46 0.04 -8.34
C ARG A 65 -11.02 0.11 -6.92
N GLN A 66 -11.77 -0.89 -6.49
CA GLN A 66 -12.26 -0.97 -5.11
C GLN A 66 -11.14 -1.33 -4.14
N ALA A 67 -10.27 -2.29 -4.51
CA ALA A 67 -9.12 -2.67 -3.69
C ALA A 67 -8.13 -1.51 -3.53
N ASP A 68 -7.84 -0.77 -4.59
CA ASP A 68 -6.95 0.40 -4.55
C ASP A 68 -7.49 1.48 -3.60
N ARG A 69 -8.76 1.85 -3.75
CA ARG A 69 -9.41 2.82 -2.86
C ARG A 69 -9.42 2.36 -1.41
N LEU A 70 -9.64 1.07 -1.16
CA LEU A 70 -9.59 0.53 0.21
C LEU A 70 -8.18 0.63 0.79
N SER A 71 -7.15 0.32 0.00
CA SER A 71 -5.75 0.45 0.39
C SER A 71 -5.39 1.89 0.74
N GLU A 72 -5.76 2.85 -0.11
CA GLU A 72 -5.53 4.28 0.12
C GLU A 72 -6.22 4.76 1.41
N ASN A 73 -7.49 4.40 1.60
CA ASN A 73 -8.23 4.75 2.81
C ASN A 73 -7.56 4.18 4.07
N GLN A 74 -7.12 2.92 4.03
CA GLN A 74 -6.42 2.30 5.17
C GLN A 74 -5.08 2.98 5.44
N ALA A 75 -4.35 3.40 4.41
CA ALA A 75 -3.12 4.18 4.57
C ALA A 75 -3.40 5.53 5.24
N SER A 76 -4.46 6.24 4.83
CA SER A 76 -4.88 7.50 5.46
C SER A 76 -5.31 7.31 6.91
N ILE A 77 -6.09 6.27 7.22
CA ILE A 77 -6.50 5.95 8.60
C ILE A 77 -5.27 5.64 9.46
N ARG A 78 -4.34 4.83 8.95
CA ARG A 78 -3.09 4.52 9.65
C ARG A 78 -2.27 5.77 9.94
N ALA A 79 -2.15 6.69 8.97
CA ALA A 79 -1.44 7.94 9.15
C ALA A 79 -2.12 8.83 10.22
N ALA A 80 -3.45 8.92 10.20
CA ALA A 80 -4.21 9.65 11.22
C ALA A 80 -4.01 9.07 12.63
N LEU A 81 -4.08 7.74 12.76
CA LEU A 81 -3.84 7.05 14.03
C LEU A 81 -2.40 7.23 14.52
N GLU A 82 -1.42 7.19 13.63
CA GLU A 82 -0.02 7.42 13.99
C GLU A 82 0.20 8.87 14.46
N ASN A 83 -0.40 9.85 13.78
CA ASN A 83 -0.38 11.25 14.23
C ASN A 83 -1.05 11.40 15.60
N GLN A 84 -2.19 10.75 15.84
CA GLN A 84 -2.86 10.79 17.13
C GLN A 84 -2.01 10.13 18.23
N ARG A 85 -1.35 9.01 17.91
CA ARG A 85 -0.41 8.35 18.82
C ARG A 85 0.76 9.26 19.16
N GLN A 86 1.31 9.99 18.18
CA GLN A 86 2.36 10.98 18.38
C GLN A 86 1.87 12.22 19.14
N GLN A 87 0.59 12.61 19.08
CA GLN A 87 0.09 13.71 19.91
C GLN A 87 -0.02 13.33 21.39
N VAL A 88 -0.39 12.08 21.69
CA VAL A 88 -0.54 11.60 23.07
C VAL A 88 0.78 11.13 23.67
N SER A 89 1.62 10.49 22.86
CA SER A 89 2.90 9.88 23.28
C SER A 89 4.12 10.70 22.84
N GLY A 90 3.92 11.79 22.09
CA GLY A 90 5.00 12.67 21.64
C GLY A 90 5.52 13.47 22.81
N VAL A 91 6.59 12.98 23.40
CA VAL A 91 7.43 13.76 24.29
C VAL A 91 8.14 14.81 23.46
N ASN A 92 7.96 16.08 23.83
CA ASN A 92 8.73 17.14 23.22
C ASN A 92 10.14 17.08 23.81
N ILE A 93 11.11 16.61 23.02
CA ILE A 93 12.52 16.50 23.43
C ILE A 93 13.06 17.84 23.94
N ASP A 94 12.60 18.98 23.40
CA ASP A 94 13.05 20.29 23.86
C ASP A 94 12.53 20.62 25.27
N GLU A 95 11.29 20.21 25.60
CA GLU A 95 10.76 20.33 26.97
C GLU A 95 11.45 19.36 27.92
N GLU A 96 11.67 18.09 27.53
CA GLU A 96 12.38 17.13 28.37
C GLU A 96 13.84 17.54 28.61
N VAL A 97 14.53 18.06 27.59
CA VAL A 97 15.89 18.60 27.71
C VAL A 97 15.90 19.85 28.58
N GLY A 98 14.91 20.74 28.43
CA GLY A 98 14.74 21.88 29.31
C GLY A 98 14.55 21.47 30.78
N LEU A 99 13.70 20.48 31.03
CA LEU A 99 13.46 19.92 32.35
C LEU A 99 14.74 19.26 32.91
N MET A 100 15.49 18.55 32.06
CA MET A 100 16.75 17.93 32.42
C MET A 100 17.81 18.98 32.81
N ILE A 101 17.94 20.07 32.05
CA ILE A 101 18.84 21.18 32.37
C ILE A 101 18.43 21.82 33.69
N LEU A 102 17.13 22.07 33.89
CA LEU A 102 16.61 22.61 35.14
C LEU A 102 16.95 21.69 36.33
N GLN A 103 16.75 20.39 36.17
CA GLN A 103 17.07 19.40 37.20
C GLN A 103 18.58 19.38 37.48
N GLN A 104 19.43 19.50 36.45
CA GLN A 104 20.88 19.55 36.58
C GLN A 104 21.36 20.82 37.29
N GLN A 105 20.73 21.96 37.01
CA GLN A 105 20.98 23.23 37.72
C GLN A 105 20.54 23.14 39.18
N ALA A 106 19.35 22.60 39.46
CA ALA A 106 18.87 22.39 40.82
C ALA A 106 19.80 21.46 41.61
N TYR A 107 20.30 20.40 40.99
CA TYR A 107 21.26 19.48 41.62
C TYR A 107 22.59 20.18 41.93
N THR A 108 23.09 20.99 41.00
CA THR A 108 24.31 21.79 41.18
C THR A 108 24.14 22.82 42.29
N ALA A 109 22.98 23.48 42.37
CA ALA A 109 22.65 24.42 43.44
C ALA A 109 22.59 23.71 44.80
N ALA A 110 21.94 22.55 44.88
CA ALA A 110 21.90 21.73 46.10
C ALA A 110 23.31 21.30 46.53
N ALA A 111 24.17 20.89 45.60
CA ALA A 111 25.55 20.55 45.89
C ALA A 111 26.34 21.74 46.47
N ARG A 112 26.16 22.96 45.93
CA ARG A 112 26.78 24.18 46.46
C ARG A 112 26.30 24.50 47.89
N VAL A 113 25.01 24.33 48.17
CA VAL A 113 24.45 24.52 49.52
C VAL A 113 25.08 23.53 50.51
N ILE A 114 25.26 22.27 50.11
CA ILE A 114 25.92 21.25 50.95
C ILE A 114 27.38 21.63 51.20
N THR A 115 28.11 22.08 50.18
CA THR A 115 29.50 22.54 50.33
C THR A 115 29.59 23.70 51.31
N PHE A 116 28.75 24.72 51.15
CA PHE A 116 28.71 25.88 52.05
C PHE A 116 28.35 25.47 53.49
N ALA A 117 27.38 24.57 53.67
CA ALA A 117 27.05 24.04 54.99
C ALA A 117 28.23 23.30 55.62
N ARG A 118 28.95 22.46 54.85
CA ARG A 118 30.15 21.76 55.32
C ARG A 118 31.26 22.72 55.72
N GLU A 119 31.50 23.77 54.94
CA GLU A 119 32.49 24.81 55.25
C GLU A 119 32.16 25.52 56.57
N ASN A 120 30.90 25.92 56.77
CA ASN A 120 30.48 26.58 58.02
C ASN A 120 30.62 25.65 59.24
N ILE A 121 30.24 24.38 59.12
CA ILE A 121 30.42 23.40 60.21
C ILE A 121 31.90 23.25 60.56
N GLN A 122 32.79 23.19 59.55
CA GLN A 122 34.23 23.10 59.78
C GLN A 122 34.77 24.36 60.49
N THR A 123 34.37 25.55 60.05
CA THR A 123 34.78 26.81 60.69
C THR A 123 34.33 26.89 62.15
N LEU A 124 33.10 26.46 62.47
CA LEU A 124 32.61 26.43 63.85
C LEU A 124 33.39 25.44 64.71
N LEU A 125 33.77 24.28 64.17
CA LEU A 125 34.60 23.30 64.87
C LEU A 125 36.03 23.81 65.12
N ASP A 126 36.61 24.56 64.17
CA ASP A 126 37.95 25.14 64.30
C ASP A 126 38.00 26.28 65.33
N LEU A 127 36.91 27.04 65.48
CA LEU A 127 36.77 28.08 66.52
C LEU A 127 36.52 27.52 67.93
N ALA A 128 35.99 26.30 68.03
CA ALA A 128 35.68 25.64 69.30
C ALA A 128 36.88 24.91 69.92
N ARG A 129 38.02 24.85 69.22
CA ARG A 129 39.30 24.36 69.72
C ARG A 129 40.14 25.48 70.29
#